data_AF-A0A7C1LV79-F1
#
_entry.id   AF-A0A7C1LV79-F1
#
_cell.length_a   1.000
_cell.length_b   1.000
_cell.length_c   1.000
_cell.angle_alpha   90.00
_cell.angle_beta   90.00
_cell.angle_gamma   90.00
#
_symmetry.space_group_name_H-M   'P 1'
#
loop_
_entity.id
_entity.type
_entity.pdbx_description
1 polymer ?
#
loop_
_entity_poly.entity_id
_entity_poly.type
_entity_poly.pdbx_seq_one_letter_code
_entity_poly.pdbx_strand_id
1 'polypeptide(L)'
;MKGRVLLYALFFLVLVASAALIQEKKKEKPRSTVEAKIDKIFAGFAKPESPGAAVAVLKEGMVVFRKGYGSAQLEYKIPITPSTIFHVASVSKQFTAMAITMLEAQGKLSVDDDIHKYLPDIPDFGKKITIRHLLHHVSGLRDQWELLIMSGWRMDDVITQDHILDVVKRQKELN
;
A
#
# COMPACT_ATOMS: atom_id res chain seq x y z
N MET A 1 -53.51 -26.97 -32.26
CA MET A 1 -53.22 -26.22 -31.02
C MET A 1 -52.51 -27.02 -29.92
N LYS A 2 -52.77 -28.32 -29.73
CA LYS A 2 -52.19 -29.11 -28.62
C LYS A 2 -50.65 -29.31 -28.67
N GLY A 3 -50.05 -29.39 -29.86
CA GLY A 3 -48.61 -29.64 -30.01
C GLY A 3 -47.68 -28.46 -29.66
N ARG A 4 -48.14 -27.22 -29.82
CA ARG A 4 -47.32 -26.03 -29.53
C ARG A 4 -47.23 -25.76 -28.02
N VAL A 5 -48.32 -26.02 -27.29
CA VAL A 5 -48.36 -25.89 -25.82
C VAL A 5 -47.41 -26.89 -25.14
N LEU A 6 -47.31 -28.12 -25.66
CA LEU A 6 -46.39 -29.12 -25.14
C LEU A 6 -44.92 -28.75 -25.38
N LEU A 7 -44.62 -28.12 -26.51
CA LEU A 7 -43.26 -27.65 -26.84
C LEU A 7 -42.82 -26.49 -25.91
N TYR A 8 -43.71 -25.54 -25.64
CA TYR A 8 -43.43 -24.45 -24.69
C TYR A 8 -43.30 -24.94 -23.25
N ALA A 9 -44.11 -25.93 -22.84
CA ALA A 9 -43.99 -26.55 -21.52
C ALA A 9 -42.65 -27.28 -21.35
N LEU A 10 -42.19 -28.04 -22.36
CA LEU A 10 -40.87 -28.68 -22.33
C LEU A 10 -39.74 -27.65 -22.31
N PHE A 11 -39.83 -26.59 -23.10
CA PHE A 11 -38.80 -25.54 -23.14
C PHE A 11 -38.69 -24.79 -21.80
N PHE A 12 -39.83 -24.52 -21.15
CA PHE A 12 -39.88 -23.90 -19.83
C PHE A 12 -39.32 -24.83 -18.74
N LEU A 13 -39.60 -26.13 -18.82
CA LEU A 13 -39.09 -27.13 -17.87
C LEU A 13 -37.57 -27.31 -18.00
N VAL A 14 -37.03 -27.27 -19.22
CA VAL A 14 -35.58 -27.27 -19.48
C VAL A 14 -34.91 -25.98 -18.96
N LEU A 15 -35.56 -24.82 -19.14
CA LEU A 15 -35.06 -23.54 -18.62
C LEU A 15 -35.01 -23.52 -17.09
N VAL A 16 -36.06 -24.00 -16.41
CA VAL A 16 -36.10 -24.10 -14.94
C VAL A 16 -35.09 -25.13 -14.42
N ALA A 17 -34.93 -26.28 -15.08
CA ALA A 17 -33.95 -27.30 -14.71
C ALA A 17 -32.49 -26.79 -14.89
N SER A 18 -32.22 -26.01 -15.93
CA SER A 18 -30.91 -25.39 -16.15
C SER A 18 -30.60 -24.28 -15.13
N ALA A 19 -31.59 -23.50 -14.71
CA ALA A 19 -31.45 -22.53 -13.62
C ALA A 19 -31.18 -23.21 -12.27
N ALA A 20 -31.83 -24.34 -11.98
CA ALA A 20 -31.60 -25.12 -10.76
C ALA A 20 -30.20 -25.77 -10.73
N LEU A 21 -29.70 -26.26 -11.88
CA LEU A 21 -28.33 -26.78 -12.00
C LEU A 21 -27.25 -25.70 -11.86
N ILE A 22 -27.53 -24.45 -12.25
CA ILE A 22 -26.63 -23.31 -12.03
C ILE A 22 -26.62 -22.89 -10.55
N GLN A 23 -27.72 -23.08 -9.83
CA GLN A 23 -27.82 -22.75 -8.40
C GLN A 23 -27.09 -23.74 -7.48
N GLU A 24 -26.82 -24.97 -7.95
CA GLU A 24 -26.28 -26.04 -7.09
C GLU A 24 -24.75 -26.04 -6.86
N LYS A 25 -23.99 -25.11 -7.44
CA LYS A 25 -22.52 -25.01 -7.21
C LYS A 25 -21.96 -23.60 -7.02
N LYS A 26 -22.67 -22.76 -6.26
CA LYS A 26 -22.02 -21.76 -5.39
C LYS A 26 -22.08 -22.22 -3.92
N LYS A 27 -21.69 -23.47 -3.66
CA LYS A 27 -21.31 -23.85 -2.29
C LYS A 27 -20.09 -23.00 -1.97
N GLU A 28 -20.24 -22.02 -1.08
CA GLU A 28 -19.10 -21.36 -0.46
C GLU A 28 -18.14 -22.46 -0.02
N LYS A 29 -16.91 -22.45 -0.57
CA LYS A 29 -15.87 -23.35 -0.09
C LYS A 29 -15.84 -23.18 1.44
N PRO A 30 -15.86 -24.26 2.23
CA PRO A 30 -15.74 -24.13 3.67
C PRO A 30 -14.54 -23.24 3.94
N ARG A 31 -14.76 -22.14 4.68
CA ARG A 31 -13.73 -21.17 5.03
C ARG A 31 -12.47 -21.94 5.39
N SER A 32 -11.38 -21.70 4.68
CA SER A 32 -10.14 -22.38 5.02
C SER A 32 -9.84 -22.10 6.50
N THR A 33 -9.26 -23.06 7.21
CA THR A 33 -8.87 -22.85 8.62
C THR A 33 -7.98 -21.62 8.79
N VAL A 34 -7.26 -21.22 7.74
CA VAL A 34 -6.48 -19.99 7.64
C VAL A 34 -7.36 -18.74 7.56
N GLU A 35 -8.36 -18.72 6.67
CA GLU A 35 -9.28 -17.58 6.53
C GLU A 35 -10.01 -17.31 7.85
N ALA A 36 -10.53 -18.36 8.51
CA ALA A 36 -11.21 -18.21 9.79
C ALA A 36 -10.28 -17.66 10.90
N LYS A 37 -9.00 -18.07 10.90
CA LYS A 37 -7.99 -17.54 11.83
C LYS A 37 -7.68 -16.06 11.55
N ILE A 38 -7.55 -15.68 10.27
CA ILE A 38 -7.28 -14.29 9.88
C ILE A 38 -8.51 -13.41 10.20
N ASP A 39 -9.72 -13.89 9.91
CA ASP A 39 -10.95 -13.19 10.28
C ASP A 39 -11.05 -12.95 11.78
N LYS A 40 -10.59 -13.89 12.60
CA LYS A 40 -10.53 -13.71 14.05
C LYS A 40 -9.56 -12.60 14.46
N ILE A 41 -8.42 -12.45 13.78
CA ILE A 41 -7.45 -11.37 14.03
C ILE A 41 -8.07 -10.00 13.70
N PHE A 42 -8.81 -9.91 12.60
CA PHE A 42 -9.39 -8.65 12.12
C PHE A 42 -10.84 -8.42 12.56
N ALA A 43 -11.39 -9.24 13.46
CA ALA A 43 -12.79 -9.16 13.89
C ALA A 43 -13.16 -7.77 14.46
N GLY A 44 -12.21 -7.09 15.11
CA GLY A 44 -12.40 -5.73 15.63
C GLY A 44 -12.65 -4.67 14.55
N PHE A 45 -12.14 -4.91 13.33
CA PHE A 45 -12.30 -4.02 12.18
C PHE A 45 -13.49 -4.42 11.29
N ALA A 46 -14.18 -5.53 11.56
CA ALA A 46 -15.16 -6.09 10.64
C ALA A 46 -16.52 -5.34 10.62
N LYS A 47 -16.67 -4.26 11.39
CA LYS A 47 -17.91 -3.47 11.47
C LYS A 47 -17.91 -2.33 10.45
N PRO A 48 -19.04 -2.02 9.80
CA PRO A 48 -19.15 -0.87 8.89
C PRO A 48 -18.84 0.48 9.55
N GLU A 49 -19.02 0.60 10.86
CA GLU A 49 -18.75 1.82 11.64
C GLU A 49 -17.27 1.93 12.08
N SER A 50 -16.44 0.95 11.73
CA SER A 50 -15.02 0.93 12.08
C SER A 50 -14.18 1.34 10.87
N PRO A 51 -13.11 2.14 11.06
CA PRO A 51 -12.00 2.16 10.12
C PRO A 51 -11.48 0.74 9.93
N GLY A 52 -10.71 0.48 8.88
CA GLY A 52 -10.30 -0.89 8.62
C GLY A 52 -9.05 -1.07 7.81
N ALA A 53 -8.91 -2.26 7.24
CA ALA A 53 -7.69 -2.71 6.60
C ALA A 53 -7.99 -3.56 5.37
N ALA A 54 -7.15 -3.43 4.35
CA ALA A 54 -7.04 -4.42 3.29
C ALA A 54 -5.84 -5.33 3.60
N VAL A 55 -6.07 -6.63 3.60
CA VAL A 55 -5.10 -7.63 4.04
C VAL A 55 -4.90 -8.66 2.93
N ALA A 56 -3.64 -8.95 2.61
CA ALA A 56 -3.25 -10.04 1.73
C ALA A 56 -2.17 -10.89 2.40
N VAL A 57 -2.25 -12.21 2.24
CA VAL A 57 -1.22 -13.16 2.70
C VAL A 57 -0.74 -13.96 1.50
N LEU A 58 0.57 -14.00 1.33
CA LEU A 58 1.23 -14.76 0.29
C LEU A 58 2.00 -15.91 0.92
N LYS A 59 1.94 -17.08 0.28
CA LYS A 59 2.75 -18.25 0.61
C LYS A 59 3.30 -18.81 -0.70
N GLU A 60 4.62 -18.98 -0.77
CA GLU A 60 5.31 -19.53 -1.96
C GLU A 60 4.95 -18.76 -3.25
N GLY A 61 4.91 -17.42 -3.16
CA GLY A 61 4.55 -16.55 -4.29
C GLY A 61 3.05 -16.52 -4.65
N MET A 62 2.22 -17.36 -4.01
CA MET A 62 0.79 -17.42 -4.27
C MET A 62 -0.01 -16.67 -3.21
N VAL A 63 -1.02 -15.90 -3.64
CA VAL A 63 -1.97 -15.26 -2.72
C VAL A 63 -2.90 -16.34 -2.15
N VAL A 64 -2.74 -16.64 -0.86
CA VAL A 64 -3.56 -17.63 -0.14
C VAL A 64 -4.73 -17.02 0.62
N PHE A 65 -4.71 -15.70 0.80
CA PHE A 65 -5.79 -14.92 1.41
C PHE A 65 -5.73 -13.48 0.93
N ARG A 66 -6.89 -12.87 0.66
CA ARG A 66 -7.00 -11.44 0.36
C ARG A 66 -8.41 -10.93 0.68
N LYS A 67 -8.54 -9.96 1.58
CA LYS A 67 -9.83 -9.45 2.04
C LYS A 67 -9.73 -8.02 2.56
N GLY A 68 -10.85 -7.29 2.51
CA GLY A 68 -11.00 -6.01 3.20
C GLY A 68 -11.87 -6.15 4.44
N TYR A 69 -11.57 -5.35 5.46
CA TYR A 69 -12.33 -5.23 6.71
C TYR A 69 -12.66 -3.77 6.93
N GLY A 70 -13.84 -3.49 7.49
CA GLY A 70 -14.26 -2.14 7.90
C GLY A 70 -14.57 -1.24 6.72
N SER A 71 -14.56 0.06 6.99
CA SER A 71 -14.95 1.09 6.03
C SER A 71 -13.79 2.01 5.65
N ALA A 72 -13.73 2.33 4.36
CA ALA A 72 -12.85 3.33 3.77
C ALA A 72 -13.40 4.75 4.01
N GLN A 73 -14.72 4.86 4.18
CA GLN A 73 -15.41 6.07 4.61
C GLN A 73 -16.58 5.68 5.52
N LEU A 74 -16.51 6.10 6.78
CA LEU A 74 -17.48 5.84 7.84
C LEU A 74 -18.88 6.40 7.57
N GLU A 75 -18.97 7.65 7.11
CA GLU A 75 -20.24 8.37 6.90
C GLU A 75 -21.14 7.64 5.90
N TYR A 76 -20.55 7.21 4.79
CA TYR A 76 -21.23 6.48 3.72
C TYR A 76 -21.09 4.96 3.84
N LYS A 77 -20.41 4.48 4.89
CA LYS A 77 -20.10 3.06 5.12
C LYS A 77 -19.52 2.37 3.88
N ILE A 78 -18.62 3.07 3.17
CA ILE A 78 -17.97 2.52 1.97
C ILE A 78 -17.03 1.42 2.43
N PRO A 79 -17.23 0.14 2.04
CA PRO A 79 -16.40 -0.94 2.53
C PRO A 79 -14.98 -0.87 1.98
N ILE A 80 -14.00 -1.24 2.79
CA ILE A 80 -12.66 -1.55 2.27
C ILE A 80 -12.74 -2.85 1.48
N THR A 81 -12.15 -2.83 0.29
CA THR A 81 -11.99 -3.99 -0.57
C THR A 81 -10.51 -4.26 -0.81
N PRO A 82 -10.14 -5.45 -1.32
CA PRO A 82 -8.78 -5.69 -1.82
C PRO A 82 -8.25 -4.70 -2.86
N SER A 83 -9.13 -3.91 -3.48
CA SER A 83 -8.78 -2.92 -4.51
C SER A 83 -8.80 -1.48 -3.99
N THR A 84 -9.11 -1.26 -2.71
CA THR A 84 -9.05 0.07 -2.09
C THR A 84 -7.61 0.57 -2.10
N ILE A 85 -7.39 1.81 -2.55
CA ILE A 85 -6.08 2.45 -2.63
C ILE A 85 -5.73 3.06 -1.26
N PHE A 86 -4.50 2.85 -0.81
CA PHE A 86 -3.96 3.41 0.42
C PHE A 86 -2.67 4.18 0.14
N HIS A 87 -2.40 5.22 0.93
CA HIS A 87 -1.08 5.83 0.98
C HIS A 87 -0.13 4.90 1.74
N VAL A 88 0.88 4.36 1.06
CA VAL A 88 1.81 3.37 1.65
C VAL A 88 2.95 4.00 2.47
N ALA A 89 3.00 5.34 2.53
CA ALA A 89 3.94 6.12 3.35
C ALA A 89 5.40 5.63 3.23
N SER A 90 6.07 5.33 4.35
CA SER A 90 7.48 4.92 4.36
C SER A 90 7.79 3.61 3.63
N VAL A 91 6.79 2.80 3.26
CA VAL A 91 7.01 1.64 2.38
C VAL A 91 7.59 2.08 1.03
N SER A 92 7.30 3.32 0.59
CA SER A 92 7.87 3.92 -0.62
C SER A 92 9.40 3.93 -0.65
N LYS A 93 10.08 3.94 0.51
CA LYS A 93 11.55 3.96 0.59
C LYS A 93 12.20 2.74 -0.08
N GLN A 94 11.56 1.58 -0.06
CA GLN A 94 12.06 0.38 -0.73
C GLN A 94 12.10 0.55 -2.26
N PHE A 95 11.11 1.25 -2.83
CA PHE A 95 11.09 1.58 -4.25
C PHE A 95 12.15 2.61 -4.60
N THR A 96 12.37 3.62 -3.75
CA THR A 96 13.47 4.57 -3.91
C THR A 96 14.82 3.86 -3.86
N ALA A 97 15.04 2.96 -2.90
CA ALA A 97 16.27 2.19 -2.80
C ALA A 97 16.49 1.31 -4.05
N MET A 98 15.45 0.65 -4.55
CA MET A 98 15.50 -0.11 -5.81
C MET A 98 15.89 0.78 -7.00
N ALA A 99 15.33 1.99 -7.10
CA ALA A 99 15.70 2.92 -8.16
C ALA A 99 17.18 3.31 -8.08
N ILE A 100 17.71 3.56 -6.86
CA ILE A 100 19.13 3.87 -6.65
C ILE A 100 20.02 2.70 -7.06
N THR A 101 19.70 1.46 -6.67
CA THR A 101 20.52 0.29 -7.04
C THR A 101 20.46 -0.02 -8.54
N MET A 102 19.32 0.25 -9.20
CA MET A 102 19.22 0.18 -10.66
C MET A 102 20.11 1.23 -11.35
N LEU A 103 20.18 2.45 -10.81
CA LEU A 103 21.07 3.50 -11.34
C LEU A 103 22.55 3.15 -11.14
N GLU A 104 22.90 2.57 -9.99
CA GLU A 104 24.25 2.06 -9.71
C GLU A 104 24.63 0.95 -10.69
N ALA A 105 23.74 -0.03 -10.91
CA ALA A 105 23.98 -1.11 -11.87
C ALA A 105 24.18 -0.59 -13.32
N GLN A 106 23.61 0.56 -13.65
CA GLN A 106 23.81 1.25 -14.94
C GLN A 106 25.08 2.11 -14.98
N GLY A 107 25.86 2.17 -13.90
CA GLY A 107 27.05 3.02 -13.78
C GLY A 107 26.74 4.52 -13.71
N LYS A 108 25.49 4.92 -13.43
CA LYS A 108 25.08 6.33 -13.40
C LYS A 108 25.43 7.03 -12.09
N LEU A 109 25.56 6.27 -11.02
CA LEU A 109 26.03 6.72 -9.70
C LEU A 109 26.77 5.57 -9.01
N SER A 110 27.49 5.87 -7.93
CA SER A 110 27.91 4.87 -6.94
C SER A 110 27.22 5.17 -5.62
N VAL A 111 26.78 4.16 -4.88
CA VAL A 111 26.23 4.43 -3.53
C VAL A 111 27.30 4.96 -2.57
N ASP A 112 28.58 4.85 -2.91
CA ASP A 112 29.71 5.40 -2.14
C ASP A 112 30.13 6.82 -2.61
N ASP A 113 29.40 7.38 -3.59
CA ASP A 113 29.50 8.79 -3.95
C ASP A 113 29.15 9.68 -2.75
N ASP A 114 29.90 10.78 -2.60
CA ASP A 114 29.55 11.86 -1.70
C ASP A 114 28.25 12.53 -2.16
N ILE A 115 27.34 12.85 -1.23
CA ILE A 115 26.05 13.47 -1.56
C ILE A 115 26.22 14.85 -2.22
N HIS A 116 27.30 15.58 -1.95
CA HIS A 116 27.54 16.92 -2.51
C HIS A 116 27.72 16.90 -4.04
N LYS A 117 28.03 15.73 -4.62
CA LYS A 117 28.02 15.52 -6.07
C LYS A 117 26.64 15.77 -6.70
N TYR A 118 25.56 15.49 -5.94
CA TYR A 118 24.17 15.59 -6.40
C TYR A 118 23.39 16.69 -5.67
N LEU A 119 23.81 17.06 -4.46
CA LEU A 119 23.19 18.04 -3.58
C LEU A 119 24.24 19.05 -3.10
N PRO A 120 24.78 19.90 -3.98
CA PRO A 120 25.93 20.77 -3.69
C PRO A 120 25.63 21.84 -2.64
N ASP A 121 24.35 22.17 -2.43
CA ASP A 121 23.95 23.22 -1.50
C ASP A 121 23.79 22.74 -0.05
N ILE A 122 23.95 21.43 0.22
CA ILE A 122 23.89 20.92 1.59
C ILE A 122 25.17 21.37 2.34
N PRO A 123 25.05 21.87 3.58
CA PRO A 123 26.23 22.28 4.36
C PRO A 123 27.24 21.15 4.53
N ASP A 124 28.53 21.48 4.43
CA ASP A 124 29.58 20.55 4.82
C ASP A 124 29.63 20.46 6.34
N PHE A 125 29.27 19.29 6.87
CA PHE A 125 29.29 18.98 8.29
C PHE A 125 30.64 18.46 8.80
N GLY A 126 31.71 18.56 7.98
CA GLY A 126 33.05 18.06 8.29
C GLY A 126 33.17 16.53 8.26
N LYS A 127 32.15 15.83 7.73
CA LYS A 127 32.11 14.38 7.58
C LYS A 127 31.54 14.03 6.21
N LYS A 128 32.18 13.08 5.52
CA LYS A 128 31.66 12.54 4.26
C LYS A 128 30.32 11.83 4.49
N ILE A 129 29.27 12.31 3.84
CA ILE A 129 27.96 11.65 3.77
C ILE A 129 27.82 11.01 2.40
N THR A 130 27.53 9.70 2.35
CA THR A 130 27.34 8.97 1.10
C THR A 130 25.86 8.69 0.82
N ILE A 131 25.53 8.36 -0.42
CA ILE A 131 24.21 7.82 -0.77
C ILE A 131 23.89 6.57 0.07
N ARG A 132 24.89 5.70 0.32
CA ARG A 132 24.78 4.53 1.19
C ARG A 132 24.36 4.91 2.61
N HIS A 133 24.87 6.01 3.17
CA HIS A 133 24.43 6.48 4.49
C HIS A 133 22.95 6.91 4.48
N LEU A 134 22.48 7.55 3.40
CA LEU A 134 21.07 7.93 3.26
C LEU A 134 20.15 6.71 3.18
N LEU A 135 20.52 5.70 2.39
CA LEU A 135 19.75 4.45 2.23
C LEU A 135 19.62 3.66 3.55
N HIS A 136 20.62 3.74 4.43
CA HIS A 136 20.64 3.00 5.70
C HIS A 136 20.29 3.86 6.92
N HIS A 137 19.92 5.12 6.74
CA HIS A 137 19.58 6.04 7.84
C HIS A 137 20.72 6.24 8.87
N VAL A 138 21.97 6.30 8.39
CA VAL A 138 23.17 6.51 9.24
C VAL A 138 23.97 7.75 8.84
N SER A 139 23.36 8.69 8.11
CA SER A 139 24.02 9.93 7.67
C SER A 139 24.23 10.94 8.79
N GLY A 140 23.44 10.87 9.86
CA GLY A 140 23.40 11.89 10.91
C GLY A 140 22.59 13.14 10.55
N LEU A 141 21.97 13.21 9.36
CA LEU A 141 21.05 14.29 9.02
C LEU A 141 19.82 14.24 9.95
N ARG A 142 19.31 15.42 10.35
CA ARG A 142 18.12 15.50 11.19
C ARG A 142 16.88 15.14 10.37
N ASP A 143 15.87 14.60 11.05
CA ASP A 143 14.62 14.24 10.38
C ASP A 143 13.92 15.49 9.84
N GLN A 144 13.56 15.44 8.55
CA GLN A 144 12.98 16.58 7.85
C GLN A 144 11.62 17.00 8.44
N TRP A 145 10.83 16.06 8.96
CA TRP A 145 9.50 16.37 9.49
C TRP A 145 9.61 17.10 10.82
N GLU A 146 10.52 16.64 11.69
CA GLU A 146 10.84 17.35 12.93
C GLU A 146 11.35 18.77 12.65
N LEU A 147 12.26 18.93 11.69
CA LEU A 147 12.76 20.27 11.31
C LEU A 147 11.66 21.18 10.77
N LEU A 148 10.74 20.67 9.94
CA LEU A 148 9.61 21.42 9.41
C LEU A 148 8.65 21.82 10.52
N ILE A 149 8.26 20.89 11.40
CA ILE A 149 7.38 21.15 12.54
C ILE A 149 7.99 22.22 13.47
N MET A 150 9.28 22.10 13.79
CA MET A 150 10.00 23.11 14.58
C MET A 150 10.09 24.48 13.89
N SER A 151 10.01 24.50 12.56
CA SER A 151 9.99 25.73 11.74
C SER A 151 8.57 26.31 11.57
N GLY A 152 7.56 25.74 12.24
CA GLY A 152 6.19 26.22 12.23
C GLY A 152 5.26 25.61 11.17
N TRP A 153 5.73 24.61 10.43
CA TRP A 153 4.92 23.90 9.43
C TRP A 153 3.96 22.90 10.08
N ARG A 154 2.84 22.65 9.41
CA ARG A 154 1.84 21.66 9.79
C ARG A 154 1.82 20.50 8.80
N MET A 155 1.34 19.34 9.26
CA MET A 155 1.27 18.12 8.44
C MET A 155 0.25 18.20 7.30
N ASP A 156 -0.70 19.13 7.39
CA ASP A 156 -1.71 19.43 6.37
C ASP A 156 -1.25 20.51 5.37
N ASP A 157 -0.06 21.09 5.54
CA ASP A 157 0.49 22.06 4.59
C ASP A 157 1.02 21.41 3.31
N VAL A 158 1.03 22.19 2.22
CA VAL A 158 1.69 21.78 0.97
C VAL A 158 3.20 21.93 1.11
N ILE A 159 3.89 20.80 1.31
CA ILE A 159 5.34 20.75 1.48
C ILE A 159 6.00 20.37 0.15
N THR A 160 6.92 21.22 -0.32
CA THR A 160 7.72 20.99 -1.53
C THR A 160 9.12 20.51 -1.18
N GLN A 161 9.86 20.05 -2.19
CA GLN A 161 11.27 19.72 -2.03
C GLN A 161 12.09 20.95 -1.59
N ASP A 162 11.78 22.14 -2.09
CA ASP A 162 12.51 23.36 -1.73
C ASP A 162 12.33 23.69 -0.25
N HIS A 163 11.12 23.52 0.31
CA HIS A 163 10.90 23.70 1.75
C HIS A 163 11.75 22.74 2.60
N ILE A 164 11.89 21.49 2.16
CA ILE A 164 12.74 20.49 2.83
C ILE A 164 14.20 20.89 2.73
N LEU A 165 14.67 21.28 1.54
CA LEU A 165 16.06 21.70 1.35
C LEU A 165 16.38 22.94 2.17
N ASP A 166 15.47 23.92 2.26
CA ASP A 166 15.65 25.14 3.05
C ASP A 166 15.86 24.86 4.55
N VAL A 167 15.13 23.90 5.13
CA VAL A 167 15.32 23.54 6.54
C VAL A 167 16.60 22.74 6.76
N VAL A 168 16.95 21.83 5.84
CA VAL A 168 18.20 21.06 5.91
C VAL A 168 19.43 21.96 5.76
N LYS A 169 19.37 22.96 4.87
CA LYS A 169 20.44 23.95 4.67
C LYS A 169 20.74 24.81 5.90
N ARG A 170 19.79 24.93 6.83
CA ARG A 170 19.94 25.67 8.09
C ARG A 170 20.55 24.84 9.21
N GLN A 171 20.68 23.53 9.01
CA GLN A 171 21.31 22.64 9.98
C GLN A 171 22.82 22.97 10.10
N LYS A 172 23.34 23.03 11.33
CA LYS A 172 24.74 23.40 11.61
C LYS A 172 25.65 22.21 11.92
N GLU A 173 25.08 21.09 12.35
CA GLU A 173 25.78 19.90 12.81
C GLU A 173 24.92 18.66 12.57
N LEU A 174 25.54 17.48 12.49
CA LEU A 174 24.84 16.20 12.46
C LEU A 174 24.35 15.81 13.87
N ASN A 175 23.49 14.79 13.95
CA ASN A 175 23.09 14.16 15.21
C ASN A 175 24.26 13.44 15.92
#